data_AF-A0A496Q334-F1
#
_entry.id   AF-A0A496Q334-F1
#
_cell.length_a   1.000
_cell.length_b   1.000
_cell.length_c   1.000
_cell.angle_alpha   90.00
_cell.angle_beta   90.00
_cell.angle_gamma   90.00
#
_symmetry.space_group_name_H-M   'P 1'
#
loop_
_entity.id
_entity.type
_entity.pdbx_description
1 polymer ?
#
loop_
_entity_poly.entity_id
_entity_poly.type
_entity_poly.pdbx_seq_one_letter_code
_entity_poly.pdbx_strand_id
1 'polypeptide(L)'
;MRRLYKPFFIAFGLIYILTGLALAFTREFFNFFLTPPPLPGPAIIIAFLCVFAGLALFGIAFVESVRSRRFIIKLVIAGYVFEAAAHLTNSFLGHAPAYAGPVATVIIALIIILLITIDRDLKIDREFDLPNPN
;
A
#
# COMPACT_ATOMS: atom_id res chain seq x y z
N MET A 1 -13.14 -0.11 -18.18
CA MET A 1 -12.42 -0.11 -16.88
C MET A 1 -11.04 0.54 -16.96
N ARG A 2 -10.21 0.28 -17.98
CA ARG A 2 -8.83 0.82 -18.10
C ARG A 2 -8.64 2.34 -17.94
N ARG A 3 -9.58 3.17 -18.42
CA ARG A 3 -9.54 4.63 -18.25
C ARG A 3 -9.63 5.07 -16.79
N LEU A 4 -10.13 4.21 -15.90
CA LEU A 4 -10.28 4.49 -14.48
C LEU A 4 -9.06 4.09 -13.64
N TYR A 5 -8.11 3.32 -14.18
CA TYR A 5 -6.93 2.89 -13.40
C TYR A 5 -6.02 4.05 -13.02
N LYS A 6 -5.77 4.97 -13.95
CA LYS A 6 -4.94 6.15 -13.66
C LYS A 6 -5.53 7.02 -12.54
N PRO A 7 -6.79 7.49 -12.62
CA PRO A 7 -7.38 8.27 -11.52
C PRO A 7 -7.51 7.46 -10.23
N PHE A 8 -7.78 6.15 -10.30
CA PHE A 8 -7.77 5.25 -9.14
C PHE A 8 -6.41 5.26 -8.44
N PHE A 9 -5.32 5.01 -9.16
CA PHE A 9 -3.97 4.96 -8.60
C PHE A 9 -3.51 6.31 -8.02
N ILE A 10 -3.89 7.42 -8.67
CA ILE A 10 -3.61 8.77 -8.15
C ILE A 10 -4.37 9.01 -6.84
N ALA A 11 -5.70 8.84 -6.85
CA ALA A 11 -6.53 9.12 -5.68
C ALA A 11 -6.14 8.23 -4.50
N PHE A 12 -5.99 6.93 -4.77
CA PHE A 12 -5.67 5.95 -3.74
C PHE A 12 -4.24 6.10 -3.22
N GLY A 13 -3.28 6.39 -4.10
CA GLY A 13 -1.92 6.71 -3.72
C GLY A 13 -1.83 7.94 -2.83
N LEU A 14 -2.56 9.02 -3.17
CA LEU A 14 -2.63 10.24 -2.36
C LEU A 14 -3.25 9.98 -0.97
N ILE A 15 -4.34 9.21 -0.90
CA ILE A 15 -4.95 8.85 0.39
C ILE A 15 -3.94 8.15 1.30
N TYR A 16 -3.17 7.20 0.75
CA TYR A 16 -2.16 6.46 1.50
C TYR A 16 -0.97 7.32 1.94
N ILE A 17 -0.49 8.22 1.06
CA ILE A 17 0.54 9.21 1.42
C ILE A 17 0.04 10.08 2.58
N LEU A 18 -1.16 10.65 2.46
CA LEU A 18 -1.75 11.51 3.48
C LEU A 18 -1.99 10.75 4.79
N THR A 19 -2.41 9.49 4.73
CA THR A 19 -2.60 8.63 5.91
C THR A 19 -1.27 8.38 6.60
N GLY A 20 -0.22 8.02 5.85
CA GLY A 20 1.11 7.81 6.41
C GLY A 20 1.71 9.09 7.01
N LEU A 21 1.52 10.24 6.35
CA LEU A 21 1.90 11.54 6.92
C LEU A 21 1.13 11.86 8.19
N ALA A 22 -0.20 11.65 8.20
CA ALA A 22 -1.02 11.88 9.39
C ALA A 22 -0.58 11.02 10.58
N LEU A 23 -0.24 9.75 10.32
CA LEU A 23 0.33 8.84 11.33
C LEU A 23 1.72 9.31 11.79
N ALA A 24 2.54 9.85 10.89
CA ALA A 24 3.82 10.47 11.23
C ALA A 24 3.68 11.76 12.04
N PHE A 25 2.53 12.44 12.05
CA PHE A 25 2.30 13.58 12.94
C PHE A 25 1.72 13.18 14.31
N THR A 26 1.60 11.88 14.60
CA THR A 26 1.19 11.42 15.93
C THR A 26 2.32 11.59 16.96
N ARG A 27 1.94 11.75 18.23
CA ARG A 27 2.86 11.95 19.36
C ARG A 27 3.97 10.88 19.43
N GLU A 28 3.66 9.66 19.01
CA GLU A 28 4.57 8.51 18.92
C GLU A 28 5.77 8.78 17.97
N PHE A 29 5.54 9.45 16.85
CA PHE A 29 6.59 9.77 15.88
C PHE A 29 7.52 10.88 16.40
N PHE A 30 6.98 11.92 17.04
CA PHE A 30 7.81 12.96 17.66
C PHE A 30 8.66 12.39 18.80
N ASN A 31 8.11 11.47 19.61
CA ASN A 31 8.87 10.82 20.67
C ASN A 31 10.03 9.95 20.14
N PHE A 32 9.95 9.39 18.93
CA PHE A 32 11.05 8.64 18.32
C PHE A 32 12.30 9.48 18.02
N PHE A 33 12.14 10.76 17.69
CA PHE A 33 13.27 11.66 17.45
C PHE A 33 13.73 12.38 18.73
N LEU A 34 12.82 12.61 19.68
CA LEU A 34 13.06 13.40 20.88
C LEU A 34 13.49 12.57 22.10
N THR A 35 13.19 11.27 22.11
CA THR A 35 13.63 10.33 23.13
C THR A 35 14.23 9.11 22.45
N PRO A 36 15.34 8.54 22.95
CA PRO A 36 15.79 7.25 22.47
C PRO A 36 14.94 6.15 23.12
N PRO A 37 14.16 5.37 22.35
CA PRO A 37 13.92 4.00 22.74
C PRO A 37 14.46 3.01 21.70
N PRO A 38 14.70 1.76 22.12
CA PRO A 38 15.26 0.72 21.26
C PRO A 38 14.19 0.30 20.25
N LEU A 39 14.41 0.57 18.97
CA LEU A 39 13.56 0.21 17.83
C LEU A 39 12.30 1.10 17.61
N PRO A 40 11.98 1.42 16.33
CA PRO A 40 10.77 2.16 15.99
C PRO A 40 9.53 1.36 16.40
N GLY A 41 8.61 2.01 17.11
CA GLY A 41 7.33 1.40 17.49
C GLY A 41 6.50 1.01 16.26
N PRO A 42 5.56 0.05 16.39
CA PRO A 42 4.76 -0.45 15.26
C PRO A 42 4.01 0.66 14.51
N ALA A 43 3.60 1.73 15.20
CA ALA A 43 2.96 2.91 14.60
C ALA A 43 3.84 3.63 13.56
N ILE A 44 5.15 3.71 13.80
CA ILE A 44 6.12 4.35 12.88
C ILE A 44 6.34 3.47 11.66
N ILE A 45 6.44 2.16 11.85
CA ILE A 45 6.54 1.19 10.77
C ILE A 45 5.30 1.27 9.87
N ILE A 46 4.10 1.32 10.46
CA ILE A 46 2.85 1.50 9.72
C ILE A 46 2.87 2.82 8.94
N ALA A 47 3.29 3.93 9.55
CA ALA A 47 3.37 5.23 8.88
C ALA A 47 4.28 5.18 7.64
N PHE A 48 5.48 4.60 7.75
CA PHE A 48 6.38 4.42 6.62
C PHE A 48 5.78 3.52 5.53
N LEU A 49 5.20 2.38 5.92
CA LEU A 49 4.55 1.47 4.98
C LEU A 49 3.43 2.16 4.21
N CYS A 50 2.59 2.96 4.89
CA CYS A 50 1.54 3.73 4.24
C CYS A 50 2.10 4.75 3.23
N VAL A 51 3.15 5.51 3.59
CA VAL A 51 3.76 6.49 2.66
C VAL A 51 4.37 5.79 1.45
N PHE A 52 5.17 4.73 1.65
CA PHE A 52 5.80 4.01 0.55
C PHE A 52 4.79 3.31 -0.36
N ALA A 53 3.76 2.69 0.21
CA ALA A 53 2.65 2.11 -0.56
C ALA A 53 1.93 3.18 -1.37
N GLY A 54 1.65 4.34 -0.76
CA GLY A 54 1.01 5.46 -1.44
C GLY A 54 1.84 6.04 -2.57
N LEU A 55 3.16 6.22 -2.38
CA LEU A 55 4.09 6.64 -3.43
C LEU A 55 4.19 5.63 -4.57
N ALA A 56 4.23 4.33 -4.26
CA ALA A 56 4.26 3.29 -5.27
C ALA A 56 2.97 3.26 -6.11
N LEU A 57 1.81 3.35 -5.46
CA LEU A 57 0.51 3.46 -6.13
C LEU A 57 0.41 4.72 -6.99
N PHE A 58 0.80 5.86 -6.44
CA PHE A 58 0.83 7.13 -7.18
C PHE A 58 1.76 7.01 -8.39
N GLY A 59 2.95 6.44 -8.23
CA GLY A 59 3.92 6.20 -9.31
C GLY A 59 3.38 5.28 -10.41
N ILE A 60 2.62 4.23 -10.08
CA ILE A 60 2.00 3.32 -11.07
C ILE A 60 1.16 4.11 -12.09
N ALA A 61 0.51 5.19 -11.69
CA ALA A 61 -0.33 6.03 -12.56
C ALA A 61 0.44 6.67 -13.74
N PHE A 62 1.76 6.79 -13.62
CA PHE A 62 2.65 7.43 -14.59
C PHE A 62 3.57 6.46 -15.31
N VAL A 63 3.67 5.21 -14.85
CA VAL A 63 4.43 4.17 -15.55
C VAL A 63 3.69 3.78 -16.81
N GLU A 64 4.32 3.82 -17.98
CA GLU A 64 3.66 3.44 -19.24
C GLU A 64 3.76 1.94 -19.55
N SER A 65 4.88 1.32 -19.16
CA SER A 65 5.12 -0.10 -19.38
C SER A 65 4.22 -0.98 -18.52
N VAL A 66 3.42 -1.82 -19.17
CA VAL A 66 2.57 -2.83 -18.50
C VAL A 66 3.42 -3.76 -17.62
N ARG A 67 4.60 -4.17 -18.10
CA ARG A 67 5.51 -5.04 -17.32
C ARG A 67 5.93 -4.37 -16.01
N SER A 68 6.30 -3.10 -16.06
CA SER A 68 6.73 -2.33 -14.89
C SER A 68 5.56 -2.07 -13.94
N ARG A 69 4.37 -1.71 -14.45
CA ARG A 69 3.15 -1.55 -13.63
C ARG A 69 2.86 -2.81 -12.81
N ARG A 70 2.87 -3.98 -13.47
CA ARG A 70 2.61 -5.27 -12.83
C ARG A 70 3.66 -5.63 -11.77
N PHE A 71 4.93 -5.34 -12.05
CA PHE A 71 5.99 -5.53 -11.07
C PHE A 71 5.76 -4.67 -9.82
N ILE A 72 5.43 -3.38 -10.00
CA ILE A 72 5.16 -2.48 -8.87
C ILE A 72 3.90 -2.92 -8.12
N ILE A 73 2.82 -3.33 -8.80
CA ILE A 73 1.61 -3.86 -8.15
C ILE A 73 1.94 -5.04 -7.23
N LYS A 74 2.80 -5.97 -7.67
CA LYS A 74 3.24 -7.10 -6.83
C LYS A 74 4.04 -6.65 -5.61
N LEU A 75 4.93 -5.66 -5.78
CA LEU A 75 5.66 -5.07 -4.65
C LEU A 75 4.71 -4.39 -3.66
N VAL A 76 3.70 -3.66 -4.14
CA VAL A 76 2.68 -3.03 -3.29
C VAL A 76 1.88 -4.08 -2.53
N ILE A 77 1.47 -5.18 -3.19
CA ILE A 77 0.80 -6.30 -2.52
C ILE A 77 1.67 -6.87 -1.39
N ALA A 78 2.96 -7.11 -1.65
CA ALA A 78 3.87 -7.59 -0.61
C ALA A 78 3.98 -6.60 0.56
N GLY A 79 4.12 -5.30 0.26
CA GLY A 79 4.11 -4.23 1.26
C GLY A 79 2.84 -4.23 2.11
N TYR A 80 1.67 -4.42 1.48
CA TYR A 80 0.40 -4.50 2.19
C TYR A 80 0.27 -5.70 3.10
N VAL A 81 0.86 -6.85 2.76
CA VAL A 81 0.91 -8.00 3.68
C VAL A 81 1.68 -7.63 4.96
N PHE A 82 2.82 -6.95 4.83
CA PHE A 82 3.58 -6.46 5.99
C PHE A 82 2.81 -5.40 6.78
N GLU A 83 2.11 -4.49 6.10
CA GLU A 83 1.28 -3.46 6.74
C GLU A 83 0.15 -4.08 7.56
N ALA A 84 -0.54 -5.09 7.00
CA ALA A 84 -1.60 -5.82 7.72
C ALA A 84 -1.06 -6.52 8.98
N ALA A 85 0.12 -7.14 8.89
CA ALA A 85 0.79 -7.76 10.03
C ALA A 85 1.19 -6.73 11.10
N ALA A 86 1.63 -5.53 10.69
CA ALA A 86 1.96 -4.45 11.60
C ALA A 86 0.72 -3.94 12.35
N HIS A 87 -0.42 -3.77 11.65
CA HIS A 87 -1.69 -3.39 12.28
C HIS A 87 -2.21 -4.43 13.30
N LEU A 88 -2.10 -5.71 12.97
CA LEU A 88 -2.45 -6.80 13.90
C LEU A 88 -1.55 -6.77 15.14
N THR A 89 -0.24 -6.73 14.94
CA THR A 89 0.75 -6.66 16.02
C THR A 89 0.49 -5.46 16.92
N ASN A 90 0.26 -4.28 16.34
CA ASN A 90 -0.01 -3.05 17.08
C ASN A 90 -1.26 -3.18 17.98
N SER A 91 -2.29 -3.89 17.53
CA SER A 91 -3.54 -4.07 18.29
C SER A 91 -3.43 -5.19 19.32
N PHE A 92 -2.78 -6.31 18.99
CA PHE A 92 -2.60 -7.42 19.93
C PHE A 92 -1.63 -7.10 21.08
N LEU A 93 -0.67 -6.18 20.86
CA LEU A 93 0.21 -5.66 21.90
C LEU A 93 -0.44 -4.56 22.75
N GLY A 94 -1.67 -4.14 22.45
CA GLY A 94 -2.40 -3.11 23.20
C GLY A 94 -1.98 -1.67 22.90
N HIS A 95 -1.24 -1.44 21.82
CA HIS A 95 -0.87 -0.07 21.37
C HIS A 95 -1.98 0.62 20.57
N ALA A 96 -3.03 -0.11 20.19
CA ALA A 96 -4.23 0.39 19.54
C ALA A 96 -5.47 -0.33 20.08
N PRO A 97 -6.70 0.22 19.87
CA PRO A 97 -7.92 -0.49 20.21
C PRO A 97 -7.95 -1.90 19.60
N ALA A 98 -8.43 -2.89 20.35
CA ALA A 98 -8.37 -4.29 19.94
C ALA A 98 -9.03 -4.59 18.58
N TYR A 99 -10.04 -3.79 18.19
CA TYR A 99 -10.71 -3.92 16.90
C TYR A 99 -9.94 -3.28 15.72
N ALA A 100 -9.03 -2.34 15.98
CA ALA A 100 -8.41 -1.51 14.94
C ALA A 100 -7.55 -2.34 13.98
N GLY A 101 -6.76 -3.27 14.52
CA GLY A 101 -5.90 -4.17 13.75
C GLY A 101 -6.70 -5.07 12.82
N PRO A 102 -7.63 -5.89 13.33
CA PRO A 102 -8.49 -6.73 12.50
C PRO A 102 -9.24 -5.95 11.42
N VAL A 103 -9.79 -4.78 11.74
CA VAL A 103 -10.50 -3.93 10.77
C VAL A 103 -9.55 -3.44 9.67
N ALA A 104 -8.35 -2.95 10.03
CA ALA A 104 -7.35 -2.53 9.05
C ALA A 104 -6.91 -3.70 8.16
N THR A 105 -6.67 -4.89 8.73
CA THR A 105 -6.31 -6.09 7.96
C THR A 105 -7.37 -6.49 6.95
N VAL A 106 -8.66 -6.40 7.31
CA VAL A 106 -9.76 -6.70 6.37
C VAL A 106 -9.78 -5.69 5.23
N ILE A 107 -9.63 -4.40 5.52
CA ILE A 107 -9.57 -3.36 4.49
C ILE A 107 -8.38 -3.60 3.55
N ILE A 108 -7.19 -3.88 4.11
CA ILE A 108 -5.98 -4.20 3.35
C ILE A 108 -6.18 -5.44 2.48
N ALA A 109 -6.85 -6.49 2.99
CA ALA A 109 -7.15 -7.69 2.21
C ALA A 109 -8.04 -7.37 0.99
N LEU A 110 -9.05 -6.52 1.15
CA LEU A 110 -9.90 -6.07 0.04
C LEU A 110 -9.11 -5.29 -1.01
N ILE A 111 -8.17 -4.44 -0.58
CA ILE A 111 -7.26 -3.70 -1.47
C ILE A 111 -6.36 -4.67 -2.24
N ILE A 112 -5.79 -5.68 -1.57
CA ILE A 112 -4.98 -6.71 -2.22
C ILE A 112 -5.79 -7.45 -3.28
N ILE A 113 -7.04 -7.84 -3.00
CA ILE A 113 -7.92 -8.50 -3.97
C ILE A 113 -8.16 -7.61 -5.20
N LEU A 114 -8.39 -6.32 -4.98
CA LEU A 114 -8.56 -5.35 -6.06
C LEU A 114 -7.27 -5.24 -6.91
N LEU A 115 -6.10 -5.15 -6.28
CA LEU A 115 -4.82 -5.08 -6.97
C LEU A 115 -4.51 -6.36 -7.76
N ILE A 116 -4.85 -7.54 -7.23
CA ILE A 116 -4.74 -8.81 -7.96
C ILE A 116 -5.65 -8.80 -9.19
N THR A 117 -6.87 -8.28 -9.06
CA THR A 117 -7.81 -8.16 -10.18
C THR A 117 -7.24 -7.24 -11.27
N ILE A 118 -6.64 -6.11 -10.89
CA ILE A 118 -5.99 -5.19 -11.83
C ILE A 118 -4.74 -5.84 -12.48
N ASP A 119 -3.89 -6.56 -11.72
CA ASP A 119 -2.73 -7.27 -12.30
C ASP A 119 -3.15 -8.32 -13.34
N ARG A 120 -4.25 -9.03 -13.07
CA ARG A 120 -4.81 -10.02 -14.00
C ARG A 120 -5.34 -9.35 -15.27
N ASP A 121 -6.08 -8.26 -15.16
CA ASP A 121 -6.56 -7.49 -16.32
C ASP A 121 -5.37 -7.00 -17.18
N LEU A 122 -4.34 -6.43 -16.55
CA LEU A 122 -3.12 -5.99 -17.23
C LEU A 122 -2.31 -7.14 -17.85
N LYS A 123 -2.42 -8.37 -17.33
CA LYS A 123 -1.77 -9.55 -17.93
C LYS A 123 -2.43 -9.92 -19.26
N ILE A 124 -3.76 -9.94 -19.27
CA ILE A 124 -4.57 -10.27 -20.44
C ILE A 124 -4.24 -9.31 -21.58
N ASP A 125 -4.15 -8.02 -21.29
CA ASP A 125 -3.83 -6.98 -22.29
C ASP A 125 -2.50 -7.23 -23.00
N ARG A 126 -1.46 -7.63 -22.24
CA ARG A 126 -0.14 -7.92 -22.81
C ARG A 126 -0.16 -9.13 -23.75
N GLU A 127 -1.02 -10.11 -23.49
CA GLU A 127 -1.13 -11.31 -24.33
C GLU A 127 -1.86 -11.02 -25.67
N PHE A 128 -2.72 -10.00 -25.70
CA PHE A 128 -3.44 -9.55 -26.91
C PHE A 128 -2.71 -8.47 -27.73
N ASP A 129 -1.76 -7.74 -27.14
CA ASP A 129 -0.93 -6.73 -27.83
C ASP A 129 0.33 -7.32 -28.52
N LEU A 130 0.48 -8.65 -28.55
CA LEU A 130 1.57 -9.28 -29.31
C LEU A 130 1.29 -9.18 -30.82
N PRO A 131 2.25 -8.70 -31.63
CA PRO A 131 2.07 -8.70 -33.08
C PRO A 131 1.81 -10.13 -33.56
N ASN A 132 0.73 -10.30 -34.34
CA ASN A 132 0.43 -11.54 -35.02
C ASN A 132 1.66 -11.92 -35.87
N PRO A 133 2.27 -13.10 -35.68
CA PRO A 133 3.46 -13.51 -36.44
C PRO A 133 3.17 -13.89 -37.89
N ASN A 134 2.07 -13.41 -38.49
CA ASN A 134 1.65 -13.69 -39.86
C ASN A 134 1.91 -12.50 -40.78
#